data_AF-A0A1G9X165-F1
#
_entry.id   AF-A0A1G9X165-F1
#
_cell.length_a   1.000
_cell.length_b   1.000
_cell.length_c   1.000
_cell.angle_alpha   90.00
_cell.angle_beta   90.00
_cell.angle_gamma   90.00
#
_symmetry.space_group_name_H-M   'P 1'
#
loop_
_entity.id
_entity.type
_entity.pdbx_description
1 polymer ?
#
loop_
_entity_poly.entity_id
_entity_poly.type
_entity_poly.pdbx_seq_one_letter_code
_entity_poly.pdbx_strand_id
1 'polypeptide(L)' 'MRISRNSGGRRDKHNEPAHTEKQIEGTLIMLIYSGRHTKAATLFAEARRMLPGVDPFQMDRVANRLASKLKENGIEQ' A
#
# COMPACT_ATOMS: atom_id res chain seq x y z
N MET A 1 33.51 36.30 -16.93
CA MET A 1 32.73 35.04 -16.77
C MET A 1 31.72 35.24 -15.63
N ARG A 2 30.43 35.40 -15.94
CA ARG A 2 29.37 35.59 -14.92
C ARG A 2 28.69 34.24 -14.69
N ILE A 3 28.86 33.69 -13.48
CA ILE A 3 28.22 32.43 -13.09
C ILE A 3 26.81 32.75 -12.60
N SER A 4 25.82 32.35 -13.39
CA SER A 4 24.41 32.34 -13.02
C SER A 4 24.20 31.39 -11.84
N ARG A 5 23.88 31.95 -10.68
CA ARG A 5 23.36 31.17 -9.54
C ARG A 5 21.91 30.79 -9.84
N ASN A 6 21.72 29.65 -10.50
CA ASN A 6 20.43 29.02 -10.60
C ASN A 6 20.10 28.42 -9.23
N SER A 7 19.34 29.16 -8.41
CA SER A 7 18.77 28.65 -7.16
C SER A 7 17.72 27.60 -7.52
N GLY A 8 18.19 26.36 -7.70
CA GLY A 8 17.35 25.19 -7.88
C GLY A 8 16.37 25.11 -6.72
N GLY A 9 15.09 25.23 -7.04
CA GLY A 9 13.98 25.13 -6.10
C GLY A 9 14.14 23.84 -5.29
N ARG A 10 14.28 24.01 -3.97
CA ARG A 10 14.04 22.94 -3.01
C ARG A 10 12.56 22.59 -3.11
N ARG A 11 12.21 21.69 -4.02
CA ARG A 11 10.97 20.94 -3.94
C ARG A 11 11.06 20.14 -2.65
N ASP A 12 10.16 20.42 -1.72
CA ASP A 12 9.89 19.57 -0.57
C ASP A 12 9.94 18.11 -1.01
N LYS A 13 10.90 17.35 -0.48
CA LYS A 13 10.86 15.88 -0.49
C LYS A 13 9.69 15.47 0.41
N HIS A 14 8.48 15.71 -0.06
CA HIS A 14 7.26 15.43 0.65
C HIS A 14 7.04 13.92 0.59
N ASN A 15 7.60 13.22 1.58
CA ASN A 15 7.18 11.93 2.10
C ASN A 15 6.50 11.00 1.07
N GLU A 16 7.24 10.56 0.06
CA GLU A 16 6.71 9.57 -0.88
C GLU A 16 6.45 8.26 -0.13
N PRO A 17 5.25 7.65 -0.28
CA PRO A 17 4.94 6.39 0.37
C PRO A 17 5.98 5.32 -0.01
N ALA A 18 6.43 4.53 0.97
CA ALA A 18 7.40 3.46 0.74
C ALA A 18 6.89 2.41 -0.28
N HIS A 19 5.57 2.27 -0.39
CA HIS A 19 4.90 1.36 -1.31
C HIS A 19 3.73 2.06 -1.99
N THR A 20 3.51 1.73 -3.26
CA THR A 20 2.33 2.18 -4.01
C THR A 20 1.07 1.42 -3.57
N GLU A 21 -0.12 2.02 -3.74
CA GLU A 21 -1.38 1.34 -3.45
C GLU A 21 -1.55 0.03 -4.26
N LYS A 22 -1.03 -0.03 -5.50
CA LYS A 22 -1.06 -1.23 -6.34
C LYS A 22 -0.22 -2.38 -5.77
N GLN A 23 0.95 -2.07 -5.21
CA GLN A 23 1.79 -3.08 -4.55
C GLN A 23 1.09 -3.64 -3.33
N ILE A 24 0.49 -2.77 -2.51
CA ILE A 24 -0.30 -3.18 -1.34
C ILE A 24 -1.49 -4.06 -1.76
N GLU A 25 -2.26 -3.63 -2.75
CA GLU A 25 -3.43 -4.37 -3.26
C GLU A 25 -3.02 -5.75 -3.79
N GLY A 26 -1.95 -5.84 -4.58
CA GLY A 26 -1.43 -7.10 -5.12
C GLY A 26 -0.97 -8.06 -4.02
N THR A 27 -0.28 -7.57 -2.99
CA THR A 27 0.13 -8.39 -1.84
C THR A 27 -1.07 -8.90 -1.07
N LEU A 28 -2.07 -8.05 -0.79
CA LEU A 28 -3.29 -8.47 -0.08
C LEU A 28 -4.06 -9.53 -0.87
N ILE A 29 -4.24 -9.34 -2.17
CA ILE A 29 -4.88 -10.33 -3.07
C ILE A 29 -4.14 -11.66 -3.00
N MET A 30 -2.82 -11.66 -3.17
CA MET A 30 -2.01 -12.88 -3.11
C MET A 30 -2.17 -13.59 -1.77
N LEU A 31 -2.18 -12.86 -0.64
CA LEU A 31 -2.35 -13.45 0.69
C LEU A 31 -3.76 -14.02 0.89
N ILE A 32 -4.81 -13.34 0.42
CA ILE A 32 -6.20 -13.83 0.45
C ILE A 32 -6.31 -15.14 -0.33
N TYR A 33 -5.85 -15.16 -1.59
CA TYR A 33 -5.93 -16.35 -2.45
C TYR A 33 -4.98 -17.48 -2.05
N SER A 34 -3.99 -17.22 -1.20
CA SER A 34 -3.15 -18.29 -0.64
C SER A 34 -3.93 -19.25 0.26
N GLY A 35 -5.09 -18.83 0.80
CA GLY A 35 -5.89 -19.61 1.75
C GLY A 35 -5.21 -19.88 3.10
N ARG A 36 -4.02 -19.31 3.36
CA ARG A 36 -3.23 -19.56 4.57
C ARG A 36 -3.69 -18.77 5.79
N HIS A 37 -4.54 -17.76 5.58
CA HIS A 37 -4.97 -16.85 6.63
C HIS A 37 -6.49 -16.91 6.77
N THR A 38 -6.96 -17.40 7.92
CA THR A 38 -8.39 -17.42 8.27
C THR A 38 -8.85 -16.17 9.02
N LYS A 39 -7.90 -15.34 9.47
CA LYS A 39 -8.16 -14.10 10.20
C LYS A 39 -7.45 -12.91 9.55
N ALA A 40 -8.15 -11.78 9.49
CA ALA A 40 -7.61 -10.52 8.96
C ALA A 40 -6.31 -10.09 9.69
N ALA A 41 -6.26 -10.22 11.02
CA ALA A 41 -5.08 -9.83 11.81
C ALA A 41 -3.81 -10.58 11.38
N THR A 42 -3.90 -11.90 11.15
CA THR A 42 -2.75 -12.69 10.68
C THR A 42 -2.36 -12.37 9.24
N LEU A 43 -3.33 -12.02 8.40
CA LEU A 43 -3.09 -11.60 7.03
C LEU A 43 -2.36 -10.26 6.98
N PHE A 44 -2.79 -9.26 7.74
CA PHE A 44 -2.15 -7.95 7.80
C PHE A 44 -0.76 -8.01 8.44
N ALA A 45 -0.56 -8.87 9.44
CA ALA A 45 0.77 -9.09 10.02
C ALA A 45 1.76 -9.60 8.96
N GLU A 46 1.32 -10.53 8.10
CA GLU A 46 2.15 -11.04 7.00
C GLU A 46 2.35 -9.99 5.91
N ALA A 47 1.30 -9.24 5.54
CA ALA A 47 1.41 -8.15 4.59
C ALA A 47 2.46 -7.11 5.01
N ARG A 48 2.52 -6.74 6.30
CA ARG A 48 3.53 -5.81 6.84
C ARG A 48 4.95 -6.37 6.80
N ARG A 49 5.12 -7.70 6.90
CA ARG A 49 6.43 -8.35 6.73
C ARG A 49 6.89 -8.32 5.28
N MET A 50 5.96 -8.50 4.35
CA MET A 50 6.24 -8.47 2.91
C MET A 50 6.44 -7.04 2.37
N LEU A 51 5.85 -6.05 3.03
CA LEU A 51 5.92 -4.63 2.66
C LEU A 51 6.56 -3.81 3.80
N PRO A 52 7.87 -3.94 4.03
CA PRO A 52 8.55 -3.23 5.11
C PRO A 52 8.42 -1.71 4.92
N GLY A 53 8.02 -1.00 5.98
CA GLY A 53 7.82 0.45 5.94
C GLY A 53 6.48 0.89 5.33
N VAL A 54 5.55 -0.03 5.04
CA VAL A 54 4.19 0.34 4.65
C VAL A 54 3.51 1.15 5.75
N ASP A 55 2.89 2.27 5.38
CA ASP A 55 2.05 3.05 6.29
C ASP A 55 0.79 2.23 6.63
N PRO A 56 0.51 1.95 7.93
CA PRO A 56 -0.70 1.26 8.34
C PRO A 56 -1.98 1.91 7.80
N PHE A 57 -2.05 3.24 7.76
CA PHE A 57 -3.25 3.94 7.27
C PHE A 57 -3.44 3.75 5.76
N GLN A 58 -2.35 3.71 4.99
CA GLN A 58 -2.39 3.40 3.57
C GLN A 58 -2.87 1.97 3.34
N MET A 59 -2.37 1.02 4.14
CA MET A 59 -2.77 -0.38 4.03
C MET A 59 -4.26 -0.59 4.37
N ASP A 60 -4.75 0.04 5.44
CA ASP A 60 -6.15 -0.03 5.84
C ASP A 60 -7.07 0.56 4.76
N ARG A 61 -6.68 1.68 4.14
CA ARG A 61 -7.42 2.28 3.02
C ARG A 61 -7.53 1.34 1.84
N VAL A 62 -6.42 0.73 1.42
CA VAL A 62 -6.40 -0.22 0.30
C VAL A 62 -7.23 -1.46 0.62
N ALA A 63 -7.13 -1.98 1.84
CA ALA A 63 -7.90 -3.14 2.28
C ALA A 63 -9.42 -2.87 2.28
N ASN A 64 -9.85 -1.72 2.80
CA ASN A 64 -11.26 -1.32 2.75
C ASN A 64 -11.76 -1.19 1.31
N ARG A 65 -10.96 -0.57 0.43
CA ARG A 65 -11.30 -0.45 -0.99
C ARG A 65 -11.42 -1.82 -1.67
N LEU A 66 -10.51 -2.74 -1.37
CA LEU A 66 -10.54 -4.10 -1.88
C LEU A 66 -11.80 -4.84 -1.39
N ALA A 67 -12.12 -4.75 -0.10
CA ALA A 67 -13.32 -5.35 0.47
C ALA A 67 -14.60 -4.83 -0.19
N SER A 68 -14.71 -3.51 -0.41
CA SER A 68 -15.84 -2.93 -1.14
C SER A 68 -15.96 -3.47 -2.56
N LYS A 69 -14.84 -3.55 -3.31
CA LYS A 69 -14.85 -4.13 -4.66
C LYS A 69 -15.29 -5.58 -4.66
N LEU A 70 -14.79 -6.40 -3.73
CA LEU A 70 -15.17 -7.82 -3.64
C LEU A 70 -16.66 -7.98 -3.38
N LYS A 71 -17.21 -7.18 -2.44
CA LYS A 71 -18.64 -7.13 -2.15
C LYS A 71 -19.48 -6.70 -3.36
N GLU A 72 -19.06 -5.65 -4.08
CA GLU A 72 -19.73 -5.18 -5.29
C GLU A 72 -19.75 -6.22 -6.42
N ASN A 73 -18.75 -7.10 -6.48
CA ASN A 73 -18.64 -8.17 -7.47
C ASN A 73 -19.29 -9.48 -7.01
N GLY A 74 -20.01 -9.50 -5.89
CA GLY A 74 -20.71 -10.68 -5.37
C GLY A 74 -19.78 -11.75 -4.79
N ILE A 75 -18.52 -11.41 -4.50
CA ILE A 75 -17.57 -12.28 -3.80
C ILE A 75 -17.69 -11.97 -2.31
N GLU A 76 -18.66 -12.59 -1.65
CA GLU A 76 -18.76 -12.61 -0.20
C GLU A 76 -17.90 -13.78 0.31
N GLN A 77 -16.80 -13.49 1.01
CA GLN A 77 -16.05 -14.48 1.81
C GLN A 77 -16.63 -14.56 3.22
#